data_AF-A0A1I5E082-F1
#
_entry.id   AF-A0A1I5E082-F1
#
_cell.length_a   1.000
_cell.length_b   1.000
_cell.length_c   1.000
_cell.angle_alpha   90.00
_cell.angle_beta   90.00
_cell.angle_gamma   90.00
#
_symmetry.space_group_name_H-M   'P 1'
#
loop_
_entity.id
_entity.type
_entity.pdbx_description
1 polymer ?
#
loop_
_entity_poly.entity_id
_entity_poly.type
_entity_poly.pdbx_seq_one_letter_code
_entity_poly.pdbx_strand_id
1 'polypeptide(L)'
;MAPPPLAKRPARHPGPVQPSRLPHLPRPARPHQLPERRTPRAHPPAPAREEYAALQAARAEQHTDAWKDRYKIRAGVEGTISQGVQRCGLRRSRYRGLAKTSLQHQVTGAAINLARIDAHLTETPRASTRTSPFARLRPAESELSGAN
;
A
#
# COMPACT_ATOMS: atom_id res chain seq x y z
N MET A 1 -92.10 -9.75 38.39
CA MET A 1 -90.70 -9.40 38.76
C MET A 1 -89.98 -8.98 37.48
N ALA A 2 -89.79 -7.68 37.25
CA ALA A 2 -89.19 -7.16 36.02
C ALA A 2 -87.65 -7.20 36.11
N PRO A 3 -86.91 -7.49 35.03
CA PRO A 3 -85.44 -7.49 35.07
C PRO A 3 -84.87 -6.06 35.23
N PRO A 4 -83.73 -5.90 35.93
CA PRO A 4 -83.12 -4.59 36.16
C PRO A 4 -82.52 -3.99 34.88
N PRO A 5 -82.40 -2.65 34.79
CA PRO A 5 -81.94 -1.97 33.59
C PRO A 5 -80.44 -2.20 33.32
N LEU A 6 -80.11 -2.36 32.04
CA LEU A 6 -78.75 -2.55 31.52
C LEU A 6 -77.86 -1.31 31.80
N ALA A 7 -76.76 -1.51 32.50
CA ALA A 7 -75.72 -0.49 32.69
C ALA A 7 -75.07 -0.11 31.35
N LYS A 8 -75.00 1.20 31.05
CA LYS A 8 -74.38 1.72 29.83
C LYS A 8 -72.86 1.48 29.88
N ARG A 9 -72.32 0.76 28.89
CA ARG A 9 -70.86 0.57 28.72
C ARG A 9 -70.20 1.92 28.41
N PRO A 10 -69.05 2.27 29.02
CA PRO A 10 -68.36 3.50 28.68
C PRO A 10 -67.78 3.44 27.25
N ALA A 11 -67.79 4.59 26.58
CA ALA A 11 -67.27 4.75 25.23
C ALA A 11 -65.77 4.39 25.16
N ARG A 12 -65.42 3.49 24.25
CA ARG A 12 -64.04 3.08 24.00
C ARG A 12 -63.33 4.21 23.26
N HIS A 13 -62.39 4.91 23.91
CA HIS A 13 -61.54 5.88 23.23
C HIS A 13 -60.64 5.15 22.19
N PRO A 14 -60.56 5.63 20.94
CA PRO A 14 -59.58 5.11 20.00
C PRO A 14 -58.18 5.53 20.47
N GLY A 15 -57.31 4.54 20.70
CA GLY A 15 -55.90 4.77 21.00
C GLY A 15 -55.17 5.41 19.81
N PRO A 16 -53.94 5.93 20.01
CA PRO A 16 -53.19 6.61 18.97
C PRO A 16 -52.92 5.68 17.78
N VAL A 17 -53.19 6.19 16.58
CA VAL A 17 -52.96 5.49 15.31
C VAL A 17 -51.45 5.40 15.10
N GLN A 18 -50.90 4.17 15.10
CA GLN A 18 -49.50 3.93 14.73
C GLN A 18 -49.30 4.36 13.26
N PRO A 19 -48.28 5.17 12.92
CA PRO A 19 -48.04 5.53 11.54
C PRO A 19 -47.64 4.29 10.74
N SER A 20 -48.38 4.02 9.66
CA SER A 20 -48.12 2.94 8.73
C SER A 20 -46.67 3.01 8.22
N ARG A 21 -45.88 1.96 8.45
CA ARG A 21 -44.56 1.81 7.84
C ARG A 21 -44.73 1.81 6.32
N LEU A 22 -44.34 2.89 5.65
CA LEU A 22 -44.19 2.91 4.20
C LEU A 22 -43.22 1.78 3.80
N PRO A 23 -43.52 0.99 2.76
CA PRO A 23 -42.57 0.02 2.24
C PRO A 23 -41.32 0.77 1.77
N HIS A 24 -40.15 0.25 2.15
CA HIS A 24 -38.86 0.80 1.71
C HIS A 24 -38.76 0.65 0.19
N LEU A 25 -38.84 1.77 -0.53
CA LEU A 25 -38.53 1.75 -1.96
C LEU A 25 -37.03 1.41 -2.12
N PRO A 26 -36.66 0.52 -3.06
CA PRO A 26 -35.27 0.26 -3.35
C PRO A 26 -34.61 1.54 -3.84
N ARG A 27 -33.41 1.81 -3.31
CA ARG A 27 -32.59 2.96 -3.69
C ARG A 27 -32.34 2.90 -5.21
N PRO A 28 -32.54 3.99 -5.98
CA PRO A 28 -32.26 3.97 -7.40
C PRO A 28 -30.79 3.60 -7.62
N ALA A 29 -30.54 2.70 -8.57
CA ALA A 29 -29.19 2.36 -8.99
C ALA A 29 -28.47 3.65 -9.41
N ARG A 30 -27.26 3.89 -8.89
CA ARG A 30 -26.43 4.99 -9.40
C ARG A 30 -26.26 4.79 -10.90
N PRO A 31 -26.52 5.80 -11.74
CA PRO A 31 -26.18 5.70 -13.14
C PRO A 31 -24.69 5.33 -13.23
N HIS A 32 -24.38 4.26 -13.97
CA HIS A 32 -23.01 3.94 -14.33
C HIS A 32 -22.47 5.12 -15.13
N GLN A 33 -21.69 5.99 -14.48
CA GLN A 33 -20.84 6.94 -15.16
C GLN A 33 -19.90 6.10 -16.02
N LEU A 34 -20.00 6.22 -17.35
CA LEU A 34 -18.96 5.71 -18.22
C LEU A 34 -17.63 6.33 -17.76
N PRO A 35 -16.53 5.54 -17.70
CA PRO A 35 -15.25 6.11 -17.32
C PRO A 35 -14.95 7.27 -18.26
N GLU A 36 -14.84 8.48 -17.71
CA GLU A 36 -14.33 9.61 -18.46
C GLU A 36 -13.02 9.20 -19.12
N ARG A 37 -12.85 9.61 -20.38
CA ARG A 37 -11.61 9.38 -21.13
C ARG A 37 -10.45 9.75 -20.23
N ARG A 38 -9.65 8.75 -19.82
CA ARG A 38 -8.44 9.00 -19.03
C ARG A 38 -7.59 10.00 -19.80
N THR A 39 -7.49 11.21 -19.27
CA THR A 39 -6.54 12.20 -19.77
C THR A 39 -5.14 11.58 -19.68
N PRO A 40 -4.26 11.78 -20.68
CA PRO A 40 -2.88 11.35 -20.57
C PRO A 40 -2.31 11.93 -19.28
N ARG A 41 -1.74 11.06 -18.44
CA ARG A 41 -1.10 11.50 -17.20
C ARG A 41 0.03 12.46 -17.60
N ALA A 42 -0.13 13.75 -17.28
CA ALA A 42 0.90 14.74 -17.52
C ALA A 42 2.19 14.30 -16.83
N HIS A 43 3.28 14.20 -17.59
CA HIS A 43 4.60 13.97 -17.03
C HIS A 43 5.04 15.25 -16.31
N PRO A 44 5.67 15.13 -15.12
CA PRO A 44 6.20 16.31 -14.45
C PRO A 44 7.20 17.02 -15.38
N PRO A 45 7.23 18.37 -15.37
CA PRO A 45 8.18 19.14 -16.15
C PRO A 45 9.60 18.73 -15.79
N ALA A 46 10.52 18.87 -16.74
CA ALA A 46 11.93 18.62 -16.49
C ALA A 46 12.43 19.52 -15.34
N PRO A 47 13.30 18.99 -14.46
CA PRO A 47 13.84 19.76 -13.33
C PRO A 47 14.60 21.00 -13.83
N ALA A 48 14.69 22.02 -12.96
CA ALA A 48 15.45 23.23 -13.28
C ALA A 48 16.92 22.87 -13.57
N ARG A 49 17.61 23.69 -14.40
CA ARG A 49 18.99 23.39 -14.84
C ARG A 49 19.95 23.13 -13.68
N GLU A 50 19.79 23.85 -12.57
CA GLU A 50 20.60 23.70 -11.36
C GLU A 50 20.34 22.36 -10.64
N GLU A 51 19.07 21.97 -10.51
CA GLU A 51 18.68 20.68 -9.93
C GLU A 51 19.19 19.51 -10.78
N TYR A 52 19.12 19.66 -12.10
CA TYR A 52 19.67 18.68 -13.03
C TYR A 52 21.20 18.56 -12.88
N ALA A 53 21.92 19.68 -12.80
CA ALA A 53 23.37 19.68 -12.58
C ALA A 53 23.74 19.04 -11.23
N ALA A 54 23.01 19.36 -10.15
CA ALA A 54 23.21 18.76 -8.84
C ALA A 54 22.97 17.24 -8.86
N LEU A 55 21.93 16.78 -9.55
CA LEU A 55 21.65 15.35 -9.72
C LEU A 55 22.74 14.63 -10.50
N GLN A 56 23.25 15.25 -11.56
CA GLN A 56 24.36 14.70 -12.36
C GLN A 56 25.65 14.62 -11.55
N ALA A 57 25.98 15.66 -10.78
CA ALA A 57 27.13 15.65 -9.88
C ALA A 57 27.02 14.54 -8.82
N ALA A 58 25.84 14.38 -8.21
CA ALA A 58 25.60 13.31 -7.23
C ALA A 58 25.72 11.92 -7.87
N ARG A 59 25.27 11.74 -9.12
CA ARG A 59 25.46 10.48 -9.87
C ARG A 59 26.93 10.21 -10.15
N ALA A 60 27.70 11.21 -10.54
CA ALA A 60 29.14 11.06 -10.73
C ALA A 60 29.84 10.64 -9.42
N GLU A 61 29.49 11.25 -8.29
CA GLU A 61 30.01 10.88 -6.98
C GLU A 61 29.66 9.42 -6.62
N GLN A 62 28.44 8.97 -6.95
CA GLN A 62 27.97 7.60 -6.72
C GLN A 62 28.83 6.52 -7.40
N HIS A 63 29.51 6.86 -8.49
CA HIS A 63 30.38 5.92 -9.19
C HIS A 63 31.73 5.71 -8.49
N THR A 64 32.11 6.59 -7.56
CA THR A 64 33.38 6.49 -6.81
C THR A 64 33.33 5.37 -5.77
N ASP A 65 34.48 4.73 -5.53
CA ASP A 65 34.54 3.61 -4.57
C ASP A 65 34.37 4.08 -3.12
N ALA A 66 34.90 5.25 -2.78
CA ALA A 66 34.66 5.88 -1.48
C ALA A 66 33.15 6.11 -1.22
N TRP A 67 32.39 6.49 -2.25
CA TRP A 67 30.93 6.61 -2.11
C TRP A 67 30.27 5.24 -1.92
N LYS A 68 30.63 4.24 -2.74
CA LYS A 68 30.11 2.87 -2.62
C LYS A 68 30.38 2.29 -1.25
N ASP A 69 31.58 2.48 -0.71
CA ASP A 69 31.98 1.97 0.60
C ASP A 69 31.15 2.58 1.73
N ARG A 70 30.94 3.90 1.72
CA ARG A 70 30.00 4.55 2.65
C ARG A 70 28.58 4.04 2.47
N TYR A 71 28.17 3.75 1.24
CA TYR A 71 26.80 3.32 0.93
C TYR A 71 26.52 1.84 1.21
N LYS A 72 27.54 0.97 1.35
CA LYS A 72 27.38 -0.47 1.65
C LYS A 72 26.49 -0.72 2.86
N ILE A 73 26.64 0.07 3.93
CA ILE A 73 25.83 -0.04 5.15
C ILE A 73 24.35 0.20 4.82
N ARG A 74 24.07 1.25 4.05
CA ARG A 74 22.71 1.63 3.66
C ARG A 74 22.08 0.62 2.70
N ALA A 75 22.85 0.12 1.74
CA ALA A 75 22.41 -0.95 0.84
C ALA A 75 21.96 -2.20 1.63
N GLY A 76 22.64 -2.52 2.73
CA GLY A 76 22.24 -3.58 3.66
C GLY A 76 20.88 -3.33 4.34
N VAL A 77 20.61 -2.09 4.77
CA VAL A 77 19.32 -1.69 5.35
C VAL A 77 18.20 -1.80 4.30
N GLU A 78 18.42 -1.29 3.10
CA GLU A 78 17.43 -1.33 2.00
C GLU A 78 17.11 -2.78 1.59
N GLY A 79 18.12 -3.65 1.54
CA GLY A 79 17.92 -5.09 1.34
C GLY A 79 17.08 -5.75 2.43
N THR A 80 17.26 -5.34 3.69
CA THR A 80 16.47 -5.83 4.84
C THR A 80 15.00 -5.39 4.72
N ILE A 81 14.76 -4.12 4.41
CA ILE A 81 13.41 -3.58 4.21
C ILE A 81 12.72 -4.32 3.04
N SER A 82 13.44 -4.54 1.94
CA SER A 82 12.92 -5.28 0.79
C SER A 82 12.50 -6.71 1.19
N GLN A 83 13.34 -7.44 1.95
CA GLN A 83 13.00 -8.77 2.47
C GLN A 83 11.75 -8.73 3.35
N GLY A 84 11.66 -7.79 4.28
CA GLY A 84 10.49 -7.64 5.15
C GLY A 84 9.21 -7.32 4.38
N VAL A 85 9.28 -6.46 3.35
CA VAL A 85 8.13 -6.12 2.52
C VAL A 85 7.68 -7.29 1.64
N GLN A 86 8.62 -7.93 0.93
CA GLN A 86 8.31 -8.96 -0.07
C GLN A 86 7.95 -10.30 0.57
N ARG A 87 8.65 -10.71 1.64
CA ARG A 87 8.47 -12.04 2.25
C ARG A 87 7.54 -12.01 3.46
N CYS A 88 7.52 -10.92 4.22
CA CYS A 88 6.83 -10.86 5.52
C CYS A 88 5.63 -9.88 5.55
N GLY A 89 5.36 -9.15 4.47
CA GLY A 89 4.21 -8.23 4.41
C GLY A 89 4.31 -7.02 5.34
N LEU A 90 5.54 -6.54 5.61
CA LEU A 90 5.85 -5.51 6.62
C LEU A 90 5.06 -4.19 6.49
N ARG A 91 4.50 -3.87 5.30
CA ARG A 91 3.73 -2.63 5.09
C ARG A 91 2.41 -2.57 5.84
N ARG A 92 1.88 -3.71 6.32
CA ARG A 92 0.60 -3.76 7.03
C ARG A 92 0.69 -4.66 8.25
N SER A 93 0.28 -4.12 9.39
CA SER A 93 0.01 -4.92 10.59
C SER A 93 -1.33 -5.62 10.43
N ARG A 94 -1.38 -6.92 10.69
CA ARG A 94 -2.64 -7.68 10.72
C ARG A 94 -3.41 -7.44 12.01
N TYR A 95 -2.73 -6.93 13.03
CA TYR A 95 -3.28 -6.72 14.36
C TYR A 95 -3.56 -5.24 14.63
N ARG A 96 -4.59 -4.99 15.44
CA ARG A 96 -4.92 -3.64 15.92
C ARG A 96 -4.22 -3.38 17.26
N GLY A 97 -3.70 -2.16 17.41
CA GLY A 97 -2.99 -1.69 18.61
C GLY A 97 -1.47 -1.77 18.50
N LEU A 98 -0.79 -0.83 19.16
CA LEU A 98 0.67 -0.65 19.08
C LEU A 98 1.43 -1.84 19.66
N ALA A 99 0.99 -2.41 20.79
CA ALA A 99 1.65 -3.56 21.41
C ALA A 99 1.73 -4.78 20.49
N LYS A 100 0.59 -5.16 19.88
CA LYS A 100 0.53 -6.29 18.94
C LYS A 100 1.30 -6.02 17.64
N THR A 101 1.28 -4.78 17.17
CA THR A 101 2.05 -4.36 15.98
C THR A 101 3.56 -4.40 16.26
N SER A 102 3.99 -3.96 17.44
CA SER A 102 5.38 -4.04 17.88
C SER A 102 5.85 -5.50 17.90
N LEU A 103 5.05 -6.40 18.49
CA LEU A 103 5.35 -7.84 18.49
C LEU A 103 5.45 -8.40 17.06
N GLN A 104 4.52 -8.04 16.16
CA GLN A 104 4.60 -8.46 14.75
C GLN A 104 5.91 -8.03 14.10
N HIS A 105 6.37 -6.80 14.33
CA HIS A 105 7.63 -6.30 13.78
C HIS A 105 8.85 -7.01 14.37
N GLN A 106 8.86 -7.26 15.69
CA GLN A 106 9.95 -8.02 16.34
C GLN A 106 10.06 -9.45 15.78
N VAL A 107 8.93 -10.14 15.66
CA VAL A 107 8.87 -11.50 15.06
C VAL A 107 9.28 -11.47 13.59
N THR A 108 8.90 -10.43 12.84
CA THR A 108 9.34 -10.24 11.45
C THR A 108 10.86 -10.08 11.36
N GLY A 109 11.46 -9.28 12.25
CA GLY A 109 12.91 -9.13 12.33
C GLY A 109 13.61 -10.45 12.65
N ALA A 110 13.09 -11.22 13.61
CA ALA A 110 13.60 -12.54 13.95
C ALA A 110 13.53 -13.51 12.76
N ALA A 111 12.41 -13.54 12.02
CA ALA A 111 12.24 -14.37 10.83
C ALA A 111 13.24 -14.01 9.71
N ILE A 112 13.52 -12.72 9.50
CA ILE A 112 14.54 -12.27 8.54
C ILE A 112 15.94 -12.75 8.97
N ASN A 113 16.28 -12.64 10.26
CA ASN A 113 17.57 -13.10 10.78
C ASN A 113 17.72 -14.61 10.59
N LEU A 114 16.68 -15.39 10.91
CA LEU A 114 16.69 -16.85 10.70
C LEU A 114 16.89 -17.21 9.23
N ALA A 115 16.17 -16.54 8.32
CA ALA A 115 16.33 -16.75 6.88
C ALA A 115 17.74 -16.41 6.37
N ARG A 116 18.43 -15.46 6.99
CA ARG A 116 19.81 -15.11 6.65
C ARG A 116 20.83 -16.10 7.18
N ILE A 117 20.60 -16.61 8.39
CA ILE A 117 21.42 -17.69 8.98
C ILE A 117 21.29 -18.94 8.11
N ASP A 118 20.08 -19.34 7.77
CA ASP A 118 19.80 -20.45 6.87
C ASP A 118 20.50 -20.30 5.51
N ALA A 119 20.37 -19.13 4.87
CA ALA A 119 21.06 -18.84 3.61
C ALA A 119 22.60 -18.87 3.76
N HIS A 120 23.15 -18.45 4.90
CA HIS A 120 24.58 -18.51 5.16
C HIS A 120 25.07 -19.95 5.35
N LEU A 121 24.33 -20.76 6.10
CA LEU A 121 24.67 -22.16 6.38
C LEU A 121 24.55 -23.05 5.12
N THR A 122 23.66 -22.70 4.20
CA THR A 122 23.44 -23.42 2.94
C THR A 122 24.22 -22.85 1.76
N GLU A 123 25.08 -21.85 2.00
CA GLU A 123 25.83 -21.13 0.96
C GLU A 123 24.93 -20.55 -0.16
N THR A 124 23.66 -20.29 0.16
CA THR A 124 22.70 -19.76 -0.82
C THR A 124 23.10 -18.34 -1.20
N PRO A 125 23.35 -18.05 -2.49
CA PRO A 125 23.71 -16.72 -2.94
C PRO A 125 22.61 -15.71 -2.58
N ARG A 126 23.02 -14.53 -2.08
CA ARG A 126 22.08 -13.43 -1.84
C ARG A 126 21.44 -13.04 -3.19
N ALA A 127 20.11 -13.00 -3.22
CA ALA A 127 19.36 -12.72 -4.44
C ALA A 127 19.88 -11.46 -5.15
N SER A 128 20.14 -11.58 -6.46
CA SER A 128 20.61 -10.49 -7.31
C SER A 128 19.63 -9.31 -7.26
N THR A 129 20.17 -8.09 -7.31
CA THR A 129 19.37 -6.87 -7.47
C THR A 129 18.42 -7.02 -8.65
N ARG A 130 17.12 -6.87 -8.39
CA ARG A 130 16.10 -6.96 -9.44
C ARG A 130 16.32 -5.87 -10.47
N THR A 131 16.57 -6.26 -11.72
CA THR A 131 16.60 -5.33 -12.85
C THR A 131 15.18 -4.81 -13.11
N SER A 132 14.99 -3.49 -13.09
CA SER A 132 13.69 -2.88 -13.42
C SER A 132 13.37 -3.09 -14.91
N PRO A 133 12.09 -3.10 -15.32
CA PRO A 133 11.72 -3.20 -16.74
C PRO A 133 12.38 -2.11 -17.59
N PHE A 134 12.47 -0.88 -17.07
CA PHE A 134 13.14 0.23 -17.74
C PHE A 134 14.65 -0.01 -17.89
N ALA A 135 15.31 -0.57 -16.86
CA ALA A 135 16.72 -0.91 -16.94
C ALA A 135 17.02 -2.01 -17.96
N ARG A 136 16.06 -2.88 -18.29
CA ARG A 136 16.17 -3.87 -19.37
C ARG A 136 16.09 -3.26 -20.77
N LEU A 137 15.58 -2.03 -20.90
CA LEU A 137 15.52 -1.29 -22.15
C LEU A 137 16.77 -0.44 -22.39
N ARG A 138 17.79 -0.53 -21.53
CA ARG A 138 19.05 0.19 -21.79
C ARG A 138 19.64 -0.31 -23.11
N PRO A 139 19.92 0.59 -24.07
CA PRO A 139 20.65 0.20 -25.27
C PRO A 139 21.99 -0.40 -24.85
N ALA A 140 22.42 -1.46 -25.53
CA ALA A 140 23.80 -1.93 -25.40
C ALA A 140 24.69 -0.73 -25.73
N GLU A 141 25.66 -0.43 -24.87
CA GLU A 141 26.67 0.59 -25.16
C GLU A 141 27.35 0.17 -26.46
N SER A 142 26.89 0.74 -27.58
CA SER A 142 27.54 0.61 -28.86
C SER A 142 28.91 1.25 -28.69
N GLU A 143 29.95 0.46 -28.91
CA GLU A 143 31.36 0.80 -28.91
C GLU A 143 31.60 2.14 -29.65
N LEU A 144 31.49 3.25 -28.93
CA LEU A 144 31.91 4.58 -29.38
C LEU A 144 33.28 4.88 -28.78
N SER A 145 34.19 3.92 -28.95
CA SER A 145 35.63 4.09 -28.73
C SER A 145 36.32 3.44 -29.92
N GLY A 146 36.50 4.20 -31.00
CA GLY A 146 37.18 3.72 -32.19
C GLY A 146 36.79 4.41 -33.49
N ALA A 147 36.96 5.74 -33.59
CA ALA A 147 37.30 6.41 -34.86
C ALA A 147 37.62 7.90 -34.63
N ASN A 148 38.88 8.24 -34.92
CA ASN A 148 39.51 9.56 -35.04
C ASN A 148 39.87 10.33 -33.76
#